data_AF-A0A319C514-F1
#
_entry.id   AF-A0A319C514-F1
#
_cell.length_a   1.000
_cell.length_b   1.000
_cell.length_c   1.000
_cell.angle_alpha   90.00
_cell.angle_beta   90.00
_cell.angle_gamma   90.00
#
_symmetry.space_group_name_H-M   'P 1'
#
loop_
_entity.id
_entity.type
_entity.pdbx_description
1 polymer ?
#
loop_
_entity_poly.entity_id
_entity_poly.type
_entity_poly.pdbx_seq_one_letter_code
_entity_poly.pdbx_strand_id
1 'polypeptide(L)'
;MTGISNAQEAQLHEVAQLMLEIYQTLAQMRYLDPKAIQTGPHDISKMRLVYEKHGLDPAIIYLYSILPYVDSQITNTDFFDGGSFIDFRDESCMGNHTSVIIYDARKHRIWIPDPVDDCSCDPALYGVPNEAPESENGNNFEHIPSRPAGDVLRDIARWYRELEVLPGRGQDCGIEWEAGRLDVKGLYRMHGWPDNFNGDAFQVDQLRASGLASVRKDTNQILPQLKRCMISVTENRSRITRLRKSLAAAKNKDEMWVLRMELWKAARSICRKNKDLREEERKILALEYSQVNRKLESERDSVIRSRKWLEEESKDADADTVKRVQKHLYRDEQSAALYEKVKEAIEADKVQFGSLGNKTGFAKEKEASLWKDVALHFQGELDALRKWAAQIPADAEHAKQKAHEQIQDYEESVAAEEATTWLTKPRLFEASRR
;
A
#
# COMPACT_ATOMS: atom_id res chain seq x y z
N MET A 1 25.56 0.71 42.01
CA MET A 1 24.11 0.89 42.14
C MET A 1 23.68 0.14 43.38
N THR A 2 23.49 0.84 44.49
CA THR A 2 23.00 0.27 45.76
C THR A 2 21.52 0.65 45.85
N GLY A 3 20.61 -0.32 45.77
CA GLY A 3 19.18 -0.04 45.94
C GLY A 3 18.19 -0.87 45.13
N ILE A 4 18.65 -1.75 44.24
CA ILE A 4 17.77 -2.66 43.46
C ILE A 4 18.09 -4.09 43.88
N SER A 5 17.06 -4.92 44.07
CA SER A 5 17.24 -6.34 44.35
C SER A 5 17.53 -7.13 43.08
N ASN A 6 18.19 -8.29 43.17
CA ASN A 6 18.43 -9.15 42.00
C ASN A 6 17.14 -9.54 41.28
N ALA A 7 16.04 -9.72 42.01
CA ALA A 7 14.74 -10.06 41.43
C ALA A 7 14.17 -8.88 40.62
N GLN A 8 14.26 -7.66 41.17
CA GLN A 8 13.82 -6.45 40.48
C GLN A 8 14.72 -6.14 39.28
N GLU A 9 16.03 -6.36 39.38
CA GLU A 9 16.93 -6.28 38.24
C GLU A 9 16.53 -7.24 37.10
N ALA A 10 16.22 -8.50 37.42
CA ALA A 10 15.76 -9.46 36.42
C ALA A 10 14.46 -9.02 35.72
N GLN A 11 13.50 -8.47 36.48
CA GLN A 11 12.26 -7.91 35.93
C GLN A 11 12.51 -6.74 34.97
N LEU A 12 13.46 -5.86 35.28
CA LEU A 12 13.80 -4.72 34.42
C LEU A 12 14.52 -5.17 33.15
N HIS A 13 15.37 -6.20 33.23
CA HIS A 13 15.96 -6.85 32.05
C HIS A 13 14.91 -7.53 31.17
N GLU A 14 13.91 -8.20 31.76
CA GLU A 14 12.80 -8.77 31.00
C GLU A 14 12.07 -7.69 30.19
N VAL A 15 11.73 -6.55 30.83
CA VAL A 15 11.08 -5.42 30.13
C VAL A 15 11.95 -4.88 29.00
N ALA A 16 13.24 -4.62 29.25
CA ALA A 16 14.15 -4.11 28.23
C ALA A 16 14.30 -5.07 27.05
N GLN A 17 14.38 -6.38 27.32
CA GLN A 17 14.49 -7.41 26.30
C GLN A 17 13.21 -7.54 25.46
N LEU A 18 12.03 -7.52 26.09
CA LEU A 18 10.76 -7.62 25.37
C LEU A 18 10.46 -6.36 24.56
N MET A 19 10.82 -5.17 25.06
CA MET A 19 10.76 -3.94 24.27
C MET A 19 11.67 -4.01 23.04
N LEU A 20 12.88 -4.57 23.19
CA LEU A 20 13.79 -4.77 22.07
C LEU A 20 13.20 -5.73 21.04
N GLU A 21 12.55 -6.82 21.48
CA GLU A 21 11.89 -7.78 20.61
C GLU A 21 10.76 -7.13 19.79
N ILE A 22 9.96 -6.24 20.40
CA ILE A 22 8.94 -5.47 19.68
C ILE A 22 9.59 -4.60 18.59
N TYR A 23 10.66 -3.86 18.92
CA TYR A 23 11.33 -2.99 17.94
C TYR A 23 11.97 -3.80 16.81
N GLN A 24 12.57 -4.94 17.12
CA GLN A 24 13.12 -5.86 16.14
C GLN A 24 12.03 -6.44 15.24
N THR A 25 10.85 -6.75 15.80
CA THR A 25 9.68 -7.19 15.02
C THR A 25 9.25 -6.10 14.04
N LEU A 26 9.13 -4.84 14.50
CA LEU A 26 8.81 -3.71 13.63
C LEU A 26 9.87 -3.44 12.56
N ALA A 27 11.16 -3.66 12.86
CA ALA A 27 12.23 -3.58 11.87
C ALA A 27 12.17 -4.71 10.84
N GLN A 28 11.83 -5.93 11.26
CA GLN A 28 11.57 -7.05 10.35
C GLN A 28 10.37 -6.75 9.44
N MET A 29 9.35 -6.08 9.96
CA MET A 29 8.19 -5.60 9.21
C MET A 29 8.50 -4.45 8.24
N ARG A 30 9.76 -3.98 8.14
CA ARG A 30 10.19 -2.80 7.36
C ARG A 30 9.57 -1.48 7.82
N TYR A 31 9.02 -1.44 9.03
CA TYR A 31 8.45 -0.22 9.59
C TYR A 31 9.51 0.66 10.25
N LEU A 32 10.41 0.04 11.03
CA LEU A 32 11.58 0.72 11.59
C LEU A 32 12.84 0.44 10.79
N ASP A 33 13.70 1.44 10.68
CA ASP A 33 15.08 1.22 10.24
C ASP A 33 15.84 0.51 11.38
N PRO A 34 16.46 -0.66 11.16
CA PRO A 34 17.26 -1.34 12.17
C PRO A 34 18.34 -0.46 12.82
N LYS A 35 18.91 0.51 12.08
CA LYS A 35 19.92 1.44 12.60
C LYS A 35 19.35 2.49 13.56
N ALA A 36 18.04 2.72 13.51
CA ALA A 36 17.39 3.61 14.46
C ALA A 36 17.23 2.96 15.84
N ILE A 37 17.32 1.63 15.95
CA ILE A 37 17.21 0.93 17.22
C ILE A 37 18.54 1.04 17.98
N GLN A 38 18.51 1.71 19.12
CA GLN A 38 19.65 1.88 19.99
C GLN A 38 19.50 0.98 21.21
N THR A 39 20.39 -0.01 21.32
CA THR A 39 20.41 -0.95 22.43
C THR A 39 21.25 -0.41 23.58
N GLY A 40 20.84 -0.73 24.81
CA GLY A 40 21.62 -0.39 25.99
C GLY A 40 22.89 -1.25 26.13
N PRO A 41 23.75 -0.95 27.13
CA PRO A 41 23.57 0.12 28.11
C PRO A 41 23.94 1.52 27.57
N HIS A 42 23.22 2.53 28.04
CA HIS A 42 23.37 3.93 27.67
C HIS A 42 24.15 4.70 28.72
N ASP A 43 24.97 5.65 28.28
CA ASP A 43 25.59 6.61 29.19
C ASP A 43 24.58 7.67 29.64
N ILE A 44 24.04 7.46 30.84
CA ILE A 44 23.10 8.38 31.51
C ILE A 44 23.80 9.30 32.52
N SER A 45 25.14 9.36 32.54
CA SER A 45 25.89 10.09 33.57
C SER A 45 25.49 11.57 33.65
N LYS A 46 25.18 12.18 32.50
CA LYS A 46 24.74 13.59 32.43
C LYS A 46 23.37 13.82 33.06
N MET A 47 22.45 12.88 32.93
CA MET A 47 21.08 12.99 33.45
C MET A 47 20.94 12.47 34.88
N ARG A 48 21.91 11.68 35.37
CA ARG A 48 21.87 11.09 36.72
C ARG A 48 21.64 12.14 37.81
N LEU A 49 22.34 13.27 37.76
CA LEU A 49 22.17 14.36 38.74
C LEU A 49 20.75 14.93 38.73
N VAL A 50 20.14 15.03 37.54
CA VAL A 50 18.75 15.50 37.38
C VAL A 50 17.80 14.46 37.97
N TYR A 51 17.97 13.19 37.64
CA TYR A 51 17.14 12.11 38.13
C TYR A 51 17.19 11.99 39.67
N GLU A 52 18.39 12.06 40.25
CA GLU A 52 18.59 12.04 41.71
C GLU A 52 17.97 13.28 42.37
N LYS A 53 18.15 14.48 41.79
CA LYS A 53 17.55 15.73 42.29
C LYS A 53 16.02 15.65 42.32
N HIS A 54 15.41 15.01 41.32
CA HIS A 54 13.96 14.84 41.23
C HIS A 54 13.44 13.59 41.97
N GLY A 55 14.31 12.88 42.68
CA GLY A 55 13.92 11.73 43.51
C GLY A 55 13.41 10.54 42.71
N LEU A 56 13.89 10.36 41.47
CA LEU A 56 13.54 9.18 40.67
C LEU A 56 14.01 7.91 41.37
N ASP A 57 13.16 6.88 41.34
CA ASP A 57 13.44 5.58 41.93
C ASP A 57 14.69 4.95 41.27
N PRO A 58 15.66 4.40 42.04
CA PRO A 58 16.85 3.76 41.48
C PRO A 58 16.54 2.71 40.41
N ALA A 59 15.42 1.99 40.54
CA ALA A 59 14.95 1.03 39.54
C ALA A 59 14.66 1.68 38.18
N ILE A 60 14.05 2.86 38.17
CA ILE A 60 13.77 3.62 36.94
C ILE A 60 15.05 4.19 36.34
N ILE A 61 15.95 4.72 37.17
CA ILE A 61 17.26 5.20 36.72
C ILE A 61 18.05 4.05 36.06
N TYR A 62 18.02 2.85 36.65
CA TYR A 62 18.65 1.68 36.05
C TYR A 62 17.95 1.26 34.76
N LEU A 63 16.63 1.22 34.73
CA LEU A 63 15.88 0.89 33.51
C LEU A 63 16.24 1.82 32.36
N TYR A 64 16.30 3.13 32.57
CA TYR A 64 16.70 4.10 31.53
C TYR A 64 18.12 3.86 31.00
N SER A 65 18.98 3.24 31.80
CA SER A 65 20.31 2.86 31.33
C SER A 65 20.30 1.64 30.41
N ILE A 66 19.29 0.77 30.45
CA ILE A 66 19.27 -0.48 29.66
C ILE A 66 18.15 -0.54 28.61
N LEU A 67 17.11 0.29 28.76
CA LEU A 67 15.94 0.29 27.89
C LEU A 67 16.35 0.66 26.46
N PRO A 68 15.96 -0.12 25.43
CA PRO A 68 16.18 0.28 24.05
C PRO A 68 15.32 1.49 23.72
N TYR A 69 15.82 2.37 22.85
CA TYR A 69 15.04 3.46 22.29
C TYR A 69 15.20 3.53 20.77
N VAL A 70 14.30 4.24 20.11
CA VAL A 70 14.29 4.43 18.66
C VAL A 70 14.69 5.87 18.35
N ASP A 71 15.69 6.06 17.49
CA ASP A 71 16.11 7.37 17.03
C ASP A 71 15.07 7.95 16.05
N SER A 72 14.20 8.80 16.60
CA SER A 72 13.12 9.52 15.90
C SER A 72 13.60 10.44 14.78
N GLN A 73 14.90 10.72 14.69
CA GLN A 73 15.50 11.48 13.59
C GLN A 73 15.99 10.58 12.45
N ILE A 74 15.91 9.25 12.59
CA ILE A 74 16.29 8.28 11.55
C ILE A 74 15.08 7.52 11.00
N THR A 75 14.06 7.23 11.80
CA THR A 75 12.89 6.43 11.34
C THR A 75 11.54 7.01 11.75
N ASN A 76 10.45 6.32 11.41
CA ASN A 76 9.10 6.71 11.78
C ASN A 76 8.93 6.66 13.30
N THR A 77 8.17 7.60 13.86
CA THR A 77 8.04 7.77 15.31
C THR A 77 6.78 7.15 15.88
N ASP A 78 5.79 6.91 15.04
CA ASP A 78 4.54 6.28 15.41
C ASP A 78 4.78 4.86 15.94
N PHE A 79 4.03 4.51 16.97
CA PHE A 79 4.10 3.26 17.68
C PHE A 79 2.68 2.75 17.99
N PHE A 80 2.57 1.76 18.87
CA PHE A 80 1.34 1.11 19.27
C PHE A 80 0.21 2.12 19.53
N ASP A 81 -0.92 1.90 18.87
CA ASP A 81 -2.13 2.74 18.97
C ASP A 81 -1.90 4.25 18.73
N GLY A 82 -0.96 4.59 17.85
CA GLY A 82 -0.67 5.98 17.48
C GLY A 82 0.14 6.74 18.53
N GLY A 83 0.64 6.08 19.58
CA GLY A 83 1.67 6.63 20.47
C GLY A 83 2.98 6.89 19.72
N SER A 84 3.91 7.61 20.33
CA SER A 84 5.25 7.84 19.74
C SER A 84 6.38 7.36 20.64
N PHE A 85 7.52 7.03 20.04
CA PHE A 85 8.72 6.67 20.81
C PHE A 85 9.28 7.91 21.51
N ILE A 86 9.37 7.84 22.84
CA ILE A 86 9.98 8.89 23.66
C ILE A 86 11.47 8.60 23.90
N ASP A 87 12.32 9.60 23.66
CA ASP A 87 13.72 9.59 24.11
C ASP A 87 13.80 10.35 25.44
N PHE A 88 13.90 9.62 26.56
CA PHE A 88 13.97 10.20 27.91
C PHE A 88 15.24 11.01 28.20
N ARG A 89 16.12 11.20 27.21
CA ARG A 89 17.27 12.09 27.26
C ARG A 89 16.98 13.46 26.64
N ASP A 90 15.85 13.61 25.97
CA ASP A 90 15.41 14.84 25.28
C ASP A 90 14.11 15.36 25.91
N GLU A 91 14.19 16.51 26.57
CA GLU A 91 13.05 17.14 27.26
C GLU A 91 11.94 17.60 26.30
N SER A 92 12.25 17.77 25.00
CA SER A 92 11.29 18.23 23.99
C SER A 92 10.28 17.16 23.54
N CYS A 93 10.51 15.88 23.90
CA CYS A 93 9.65 14.76 23.52
C CYS A 93 8.42 14.55 24.42
N MET A 94 8.18 15.42 25.40
CA MET A 94 7.05 15.31 26.31
C MET A 94 5.84 16.13 25.84
N GLY A 95 4.89 15.48 25.15
CA GLY A 95 3.53 16.00 24.98
C GLY A 95 2.95 15.86 23.58
N ASN A 96 2.01 14.92 23.41
CA ASN A 96 0.78 15.12 22.62
C ASN A 96 -0.26 14.03 22.96
N HIS A 97 -1.54 14.29 22.66
CA HIS A 97 -2.71 13.43 22.94
C HIS A 97 -2.68 12.05 22.23
N THR A 98 -1.88 11.11 22.73
CA THR A 98 -1.77 9.75 22.17
C THR A 98 -1.69 8.72 23.30
N SER A 99 -2.05 7.46 23.01
CA SER A 99 -2.06 6.36 24.00
C SER A 99 -0.68 6.18 24.62
N VAL A 100 -0.61 6.09 25.95
CA VAL A 100 0.65 5.97 26.72
C VAL A 100 0.75 4.57 27.28
N ILE A 101 1.94 3.96 27.20
CA ILE A 101 2.25 2.72 27.92
C ILE A 101 2.94 3.11 29.23
N ILE A 102 2.27 2.85 30.36
CA ILE A 102 2.78 3.17 31.70
C ILE A 102 3.29 1.89 32.35
N TYR A 103 4.56 1.86 32.74
CA TYR A 103 5.19 0.76 33.45
C TYR A 103 5.46 1.12 34.91
N ASP A 104 4.95 0.31 35.85
CA ASP A 104 5.28 0.39 37.27
C ASP A 104 6.39 -0.62 37.61
N ALA A 105 7.60 -0.14 37.90
CA ALA A 105 8.76 -0.96 38.26
C ALA A 105 8.69 -1.62 39.64
N ARG A 106 7.74 -1.23 40.50
CA ARG A 106 7.51 -1.83 41.83
C ARG A 106 6.51 -2.96 41.76
N LYS A 107 5.41 -2.75 41.02
CA LYS A 107 4.36 -3.75 40.80
C LYS A 107 4.69 -4.72 39.66
N HIS A 108 5.63 -4.34 38.78
CA HIS A 108 5.97 -5.03 37.54
C HIS A 108 4.73 -5.25 36.65
N ARG A 109 3.98 -4.17 36.44
CA ARG A 109 2.73 -4.15 35.67
C ARG A 109 2.73 -3.01 34.66
N ILE A 110 1.95 -3.21 33.59
CA ILE A 110 1.74 -2.21 32.55
C ILE A 110 0.26 -1.82 32.49
N TRP A 111 0.01 -0.52 32.36
CA TRP A 111 -1.26 0.08 31.97
C TRP A 111 -1.11 0.67 30.57
N ILE A 112 -2.18 0.58 29.78
CA ILE A 112 -2.30 1.30 28.50
C ILE A 112 -3.62 2.07 28.55
N PRO A 113 -3.70 3.20 29.28
CA PRO A 113 -4.91 3.99 29.35
C PRO A 113 -5.21 4.67 28.00
N ASP A 114 -6.50 4.76 27.67
CA ASP A 114 -6.96 5.64 26.60
C ASP A 114 -6.88 7.11 27.06
N PRO A 115 -6.36 8.04 26.24
CA PRO A 115 -6.21 9.44 26.64
C PRO A 115 -7.53 10.23 26.66
N VAL A 116 -8.61 9.70 26.08
CA VAL A 116 -9.92 10.34 25.93
C VAL A 116 -10.98 9.60 26.70
N ASP A 117 -10.97 8.28 26.61
CA ASP A 117 -11.94 7.40 27.23
C ASP A 117 -11.42 6.86 28.56
N ASP A 118 -12.31 6.74 29.55
CA ASP A 118 -11.98 6.12 30.83
C ASP A 118 -11.91 4.59 30.66
N CYS A 119 -10.95 4.09 29.88
CA CYS A 119 -10.75 2.66 29.62
C CYS A 119 -9.30 2.32 29.24
N SER A 120 -9.02 1.04 28.96
CA SER A 120 -7.72 0.60 28.48
C SER A 120 -7.71 0.37 26.97
N CYS A 121 -6.67 0.87 26.29
CA CYS A 121 -6.35 0.56 24.90
C CYS A 121 -5.74 -0.84 24.72
N ASP A 122 -5.51 -1.59 25.78
CA ASP A 122 -4.98 -2.96 25.72
C ASP A 122 -6.04 -3.92 25.13
N PRO A 123 -5.81 -4.51 23.93
CA PRO A 123 -6.75 -5.45 23.32
C PRO A 123 -7.15 -6.64 24.20
N ALA A 124 -6.28 -7.10 25.10
CA ALA A 124 -6.59 -8.21 26.00
C ALA A 124 -7.54 -7.82 27.15
N LEU A 125 -7.77 -6.53 27.36
CA LEU A 125 -8.63 -5.98 28.40
C LEU A 125 -9.93 -5.38 27.85
N TYR A 126 -10.19 -5.51 26.54
CA TYR A 126 -11.45 -5.05 25.97
C TYR A 126 -12.67 -5.73 26.61
N GLY A 127 -13.57 -4.92 27.15
CA GLY A 127 -14.76 -5.38 27.87
C GLY A 127 -14.53 -5.76 29.33
N VAL A 128 -13.31 -5.62 29.86
CA VAL A 128 -13.04 -5.72 31.29
C VAL A 128 -13.49 -4.41 31.95
N PRO A 129 -14.39 -4.45 32.95
CA PRO A 129 -14.83 -3.23 33.62
C PRO A 129 -13.70 -2.63 34.46
N ASN A 130 -13.68 -1.29 34.53
CA ASN A 130 -12.81 -0.58 35.45
C ASN A 130 -13.19 -0.88 36.91
N GLU A 131 -12.21 -0.77 37.78
CA GLU A 131 -12.44 -0.73 39.23
C GLU A 131 -13.05 0.63 39.62
N ALA A 132 -13.60 0.72 40.84
CA ALA A 132 -14.09 2.00 41.34
C ALA A 132 -12.90 2.95 41.57
N PRO A 133 -12.96 4.23 41.12
CA PRO A 133 -11.89 5.18 41.38
C PRO A 133 -11.67 5.34 42.89
N GLU A 134 -10.47 5.02 43.36
CA GLU A 134 -10.10 5.21 44.77
C GLU A 134 -9.75 6.67 45.10
N SER A 135 -9.66 7.54 44.08
CA SER A 135 -9.23 8.93 44.21
C SER A 135 -10.25 9.90 43.63
N GLU A 136 -10.41 11.06 44.27
CA GLU A 136 -11.14 12.21 43.70
C GLU A 136 -10.37 12.87 42.55
N ASN A 137 -9.09 12.54 42.35
CA ASN A 137 -8.31 13.00 41.22
C ASN A 137 -8.79 12.28 39.95
N GLY A 138 -9.53 12.99 39.10
CA GLY A 138 -10.00 12.48 37.81
C GLY A 138 -8.89 12.10 36.81
N ASN A 139 -7.63 12.42 37.09
CA ASN A 139 -6.46 11.99 36.31
C ASN A 139 -5.79 10.73 36.89
N ASN A 140 -6.30 10.16 37.99
CA ASN A 140 -5.80 8.87 38.47
C ASN A 140 -6.19 7.80 37.45
N PHE A 141 -5.23 6.95 37.04
CA PHE A 141 -5.46 5.86 36.10
C PHE A 141 -5.41 4.48 36.79
N GLU A 142 -5.16 4.41 38.09
CA GLU A 142 -4.97 3.13 38.80
C GLU A 142 -6.23 2.26 38.83
N HIS A 143 -7.42 2.85 38.64
CA HIS A 143 -8.70 2.12 38.53
C HIS A 143 -8.89 1.45 37.16
N ILE A 144 -8.09 1.81 36.17
CA ILE A 144 -8.06 1.16 34.85
C ILE A 144 -7.33 -0.19 35.01
N PRO A 145 -7.85 -1.28 34.43
CA PRO A 145 -7.22 -2.60 34.55
C PRO A 145 -5.81 -2.59 33.95
N SER A 146 -4.90 -3.35 34.59
CA SER A 146 -3.52 -3.55 34.14
C SER A 146 -3.19 -5.03 34.03
N ARG A 147 -2.04 -5.36 33.44
CA ARG A 147 -1.55 -6.74 33.34
C ARG A 147 -0.07 -6.84 33.73
N PRO A 148 0.45 -8.05 34.04
CA PRO A 148 1.88 -8.28 34.23
C PRO A 148 2.68 -7.76 33.03
N ALA A 149 3.77 -7.04 33.28
CA ALA A 149 4.50 -6.35 32.23
C ALA A 149 5.01 -7.30 31.12
N GLY A 150 5.56 -8.45 31.52
CA GLY A 150 6.04 -9.45 30.56
C GLY A 150 4.93 -10.00 29.64
N ASP A 151 3.70 -10.15 30.14
CA ASP A 151 2.58 -10.66 29.34
C ASP A 151 2.13 -9.61 28.31
N VAL A 152 2.04 -8.35 28.70
CA VAL A 152 1.67 -7.25 27.79
C VAL A 152 2.66 -7.14 26.64
N LEU A 153 3.96 -7.10 26.94
CA LEU A 153 4.98 -6.88 25.92
C LEU A 153 5.11 -8.09 24.96
N ARG A 154 5.00 -9.31 25.47
CA ARG A 154 4.95 -10.53 24.64
C ARG A 154 3.72 -10.52 23.72
N ASP A 155 2.57 -10.10 24.23
CA ASP A 155 1.35 -10.00 23.43
C ASP A 155 1.47 -8.93 22.34
N ILE A 156 2.10 -7.77 22.61
CA ILE A 156 2.34 -6.74 21.59
C ILE A 156 3.18 -7.29 20.44
N ALA A 157 4.28 -7.99 20.74
CA ALA A 157 5.11 -8.63 19.71
C ALA A 157 4.30 -9.67 18.92
N ARG A 158 3.48 -10.49 19.61
CA ARG A 158 2.59 -11.46 18.97
C ARG A 158 1.59 -10.77 18.04
N TRP A 159 0.94 -9.70 18.47
CA TRP A 159 -0.08 -8.98 17.68
C TRP A 159 0.48 -8.43 16.38
N TYR A 160 1.73 -7.92 16.38
CA TYR A 160 2.41 -7.52 15.15
C TYR A 160 2.74 -8.72 14.25
N ARG A 161 3.22 -9.85 14.81
CA ARG A 161 3.44 -11.08 14.04
C ARG A 161 2.15 -11.61 13.39
N GLU A 162 1.04 -11.56 14.11
CA GLU A 162 -0.26 -12.07 13.66
C GLU A 162 -1.06 -11.04 12.83
N LEU A 163 -0.53 -9.83 12.68
CA LEU A 163 -1.18 -8.69 12.03
C LEU A 163 -2.56 -8.37 12.65
N GLU A 164 -2.72 -8.60 13.96
CA GLU A 164 -3.86 -8.12 14.74
C GLU A 164 -3.76 -6.61 14.95
N VAL A 165 -2.53 -6.14 15.18
CA VAL A 165 -2.16 -4.73 15.18
C VAL A 165 -1.21 -4.47 14.01
N LEU A 166 -1.38 -3.34 13.34
CA LEU A 166 -0.51 -2.88 12.27
C LEU A 166 0.22 -1.61 12.71
N PRO A 167 1.47 -1.42 12.27
CA PRO A 167 2.17 -0.16 12.49
C PRO A 167 1.54 0.99 11.66
N GLY A 168 1.81 2.25 12.04
CA GLY A 168 1.37 3.43 11.30
C GLY A 168 -0.12 3.76 11.42
N ARG A 169 -0.65 3.75 12.66
CA ARG A 169 -2.02 4.20 12.95
C ARG A 169 -2.10 5.61 13.55
N GLY A 170 -0.96 6.27 13.79
CA GLY A 170 -0.91 7.62 14.34
C GLY A 170 -1.04 8.70 13.27
N GLN A 171 -1.09 9.96 13.70
CA GLN A 171 -1.22 11.11 12.82
C GLN A 171 0.07 11.42 12.05
N ASP A 172 1.22 10.93 12.53
CA ASP A 172 2.53 11.20 11.95
C ASP A 172 3.02 10.08 11.02
N CYS A 173 2.19 9.07 10.76
CA CYS A 173 2.51 8.04 9.78
C CYS A 173 2.41 8.58 8.33
N GLY A 174 3.37 8.21 7.49
CA GLY A 174 3.29 8.47 6.06
C GLY A 174 2.08 7.80 5.41
N ILE A 175 1.60 8.35 4.29
CA ILE A 175 0.44 7.84 3.53
C ILE A 175 0.61 6.35 3.16
N GLU A 176 1.85 5.90 2.99
CA GLU A 176 2.21 4.51 2.73
C GLU A 176 1.92 3.54 3.89
N TRP A 177 1.65 4.06 5.09
CA TRP A 177 1.30 3.30 6.29
C TRP A 177 -0.14 3.52 6.77
N GLU A 178 -0.82 4.55 6.25
CA GLU A 178 -2.19 4.94 6.66
C GLU A 178 -3.22 3.82 6.43
N ALA A 179 -3.64 3.18 7.53
CA ALA A 179 -4.66 2.15 7.53
C ALA A 179 -6.01 2.73 7.07
N GLY A 180 -6.48 2.30 5.89
CA GLY A 180 -7.74 2.77 5.28
C GLY A 180 -7.58 3.24 3.84
N ARG A 181 -6.36 3.64 3.44
CA ARG A 181 -6.02 3.88 2.02
C ARG A 181 -5.40 2.67 1.34
N LEU A 182 -4.66 1.87 2.11
CA LEU A 182 -3.96 0.68 1.63
C LEU A 182 -4.35 -0.56 2.44
N ASP A 183 -4.45 -1.70 1.77
CA ASP A 183 -4.56 -3.01 2.44
C ASP A 183 -3.17 -3.51 2.85
N VAL A 184 -2.58 -2.85 3.84
CA VAL A 184 -1.23 -3.16 4.35
C VAL A 184 -1.17 -4.60 4.89
N LYS A 185 -2.26 -5.09 5.51
CA LYS A 185 -2.38 -6.47 5.98
C LYS A 185 -2.32 -7.47 4.82
N GLY A 186 -3.03 -7.19 3.73
CA GLY A 186 -2.96 -7.96 2.49
C GLY A 186 -1.56 -8.00 1.89
N LEU A 187 -0.87 -6.85 1.85
CA LEU A 187 0.52 -6.75 1.37
C LEU A 187 1.47 -7.62 2.19
N TYR A 188 1.44 -7.54 3.53
CA TYR A 188 2.29 -8.39 4.37
C TYR A 188 2.09 -9.88 4.08
N ARG A 189 0.84 -10.33 3.96
CA ARG A 189 0.51 -11.73 3.64
C ARG A 189 0.99 -12.13 2.24
N MET A 190 0.79 -11.25 1.26
CA MET A 190 1.24 -11.46 -0.13
C MET A 190 2.75 -11.68 -0.22
N HIS A 191 3.52 -11.01 0.64
CA HIS A 191 4.97 -11.13 0.69
C HIS A 191 5.50 -12.11 1.74
N GLY A 192 4.64 -12.97 2.31
CA GLY A 192 5.08 -14.11 3.13
C GLY A 192 5.32 -13.81 4.60
N TRP A 193 4.81 -12.70 5.15
CA TRP A 193 4.86 -12.44 6.59
C TRP A 193 4.07 -13.48 7.40
N PRO A 194 4.57 -13.94 8.57
CA PRO A 194 5.85 -13.56 9.18
C PRO A 194 7.06 -14.42 8.77
N ASP A 195 6.86 -15.65 8.30
CA ASP A 195 7.94 -16.65 8.28
C ASP A 195 8.81 -16.64 7.01
N ASN A 196 8.26 -16.21 5.87
CA ASN A 196 8.96 -16.14 4.59
C ASN A 196 8.88 -14.73 3.99
N PHE A 197 9.08 -13.73 4.84
CA PHE A 197 8.82 -12.34 4.47
C PHE A 197 9.87 -11.79 3.50
N ASN A 198 9.42 -11.40 2.31
CA ASN A 198 10.22 -10.63 1.36
C ASN A 198 9.99 -9.14 1.57
N GLY A 199 10.76 -8.56 2.50
CA GLY A 199 10.64 -7.14 2.85
C GLY A 199 10.94 -6.18 1.70
N ASP A 200 11.86 -6.54 0.79
CA ASP A 200 12.22 -5.68 -0.34
C ASP A 200 11.08 -5.60 -1.37
N ALA A 201 10.48 -6.74 -1.72
CA ALA A 201 9.31 -6.77 -2.59
C ALA A 201 8.10 -6.06 -1.94
N PHE A 202 7.92 -6.24 -0.63
CA PHE A 202 6.87 -5.55 0.13
C PHE A 202 7.00 -4.03 0.03
N GLN A 203 8.18 -3.46 0.28
CA GLN A 203 8.37 -2.01 0.23
C GLN A 203 8.15 -1.46 -1.19
N VAL A 204 8.53 -2.21 -2.23
CA VAL A 204 8.25 -1.84 -3.62
C VAL A 204 6.75 -1.77 -3.88
N ASP A 205 6.01 -2.82 -3.57
CA ASP A 205 4.57 -2.88 -3.85
C ASP A 205 3.76 -1.92 -2.97
N GLN A 206 4.20 -1.68 -1.73
CA GLN A 206 3.64 -0.66 -0.84
C GLN A 206 3.75 0.74 -1.45
N LEU A 207 4.93 1.13 -1.94
CA LEU A 207 5.12 2.44 -2.56
C LEU A 207 4.36 2.59 -3.88
N ARG A 208 4.27 1.53 -4.69
CA ARG A 208 3.44 1.54 -5.91
C ARG A 208 1.97 1.79 -5.55
N ALA A 209 1.46 1.07 -4.57
CA ALA A 209 0.08 1.21 -4.12
C ALA A 209 -0.20 2.59 -3.51
N SER A 210 0.72 3.12 -2.69
CA SER A 210 0.64 4.48 -2.13
C SER A 210 0.65 5.57 -3.21
N GLY A 211 1.52 5.42 -4.21
CA GLY A 211 1.59 6.31 -5.37
C GLY A 211 0.25 6.37 -6.13
N LEU A 212 -0.39 5.22 -6.34
CA LEU A 212 -1.71 5.13 -6.98
C LEU A 212 -2.83 5.70 -6.12
N ALA A 213 -2.79 5.49 -4.80
CA ALA A 213 -3.76 6.05 -3.87
C ALA A 213 -3.71 7.59 -3.87
N SER A 214 -2.52 8.18 -4.09
CA SER A 214 -2.31 9.62 -4.15
C SER A 214 -2.89 10.28 -5.41
N VAL A 215 -3.04 9.53 -6.51
CA VAL A 215 -3.66 10.00 -7.78
C VAL A 215 -5.10 9.52 -7.95
N ARG A 216 -5.84 9.40 -6.83
CA ARG A 216 -7.20 8.84 -6.76
C ARG A 216 -8.16 9.32 -7.85
N LYS A 217 -8.08 10.59 -8.27
CA LYS A 217 -8.96 11.14 -9.31
C LYS A 217 -8.74 10.48 -10.68
N ASP A 218 -7.49 10.17 -11.03
CA ASP A 218 -7.13 9.56 -12.32
C ASP A 218 -7.39 8.04 -12.28
N THR A 219 -7.09 7.40 -11.16
CA THR A 219 -7.32 5.95 -10.97
C THR A 219 -8.80 5.59 -10.89
N ASN A 220 -9.66 6.48 -10.39
CA ASN A 220 -11.11 6.28 -10.35
C ASN A 220 -11.74 6.08 -11.75
N GLN A 221 -11.10 6.54 -12.82
CA GLN A 221 -11.58 6.28 -14.18
C GLN A 221 -11.10 4.93 -14.73
N ILE A 222 -9.87 4.53 -14.38
CA ILE A 222 -9.20 3.34 -14.92
C ILE A 222 -9.63 2.06 -14.18
N LEU A 223 -9.63 2.07 -12.85
CA LEU A 223 -9.90 0.88 -12.03
C LEU A 223 -11.28 0.25 -12.31
N PRO A 224 -12.38 1.02 -12.47
CA PRO A 224 -13.67 0.43 -12.82
C PRO A 224 -13.70 -0.21 -14.20
N GLN A 225 -12.91 0.30 -15.16
CA GLN A 225 -12.82 -0.28 -16.50
C GLN A 225 -12.02 -1.58 -16.47
N LEU A 226 -10.89 -1.59 -15.74
CA LEU A 226 -10.06 -2.76 -15.51
C LEU A 226 -10.88 -3.88 -14.84
N LYS A 227 -11.61 -3.56 -13.76
CA LYS A 227 -12.50 -4.50 -13.08
C LYS A 227 -13.58 -5.05 -14.00
N ARG A 228 -14.21 -4.20 -14.83
CA ARG A 228 -15.19 -4.63 -15.84
C ARG A 228 -14.59 -5.60 -16.86
N CYS A 229 -13.37 -5.34 -17.35
CA CYS A 229 -12.68 -6.22 -18.28
C CYS A 229 -12.36 -7.57 -17.64
N MET A 230 -11.83 -7.60 -16.41
CA MET A 230 -11.53 -8.83 -15.68
C MET A 230 -12.77 -9.70 -15.44
N ILE A 231 -13.88 -9.11 -15.00
CA ILE A 231 -15.16 -9.83 -14.81
C ILE A 231 -15.61 -10.43 -16.15
N SER A 232 -15.63 -9.62 -17.21
CA SER A 232 -16.05 -10.07 -18.54
C SER A 232 -15.19 -11.22 -19.09
N VAL A 233 -13.86 -11.16 -18.88
CA VAL A 233 -12.96 -12.26 -19.28
C VAL A 233 -13.29 -13.53 -18.50
N THR A 234 -13.52 -13.43 -17.19
CA THR A 234 -13.84 -14.57 -16.31
C THR A 234 -15.17 -15.21 -16.67
N GLU A 235 -16.20 -14.40 -16.92
CA GLU A 235 -17.53 -14.86 -17.36
C GLU A 235 -17.47 -15.55 -18.71
N ASN A 236 -16.74 -14.97 -19.69
CA ASN A 236 -16.59 -15.58 -21.01
C ASN A 236 -15.77 -16.87 -20.95
N ARG A 237 -14.74 -16.97 -20.10
CA ARG A 237 -14.01 -18.24 -19.86
C ARG A 237 -14.97 -19.32 -19.35
N SER A 238 -15.80 -18.98 -18.36
CA SER A 238 -16.82 -19.88 -17.81
C SER A 238 -17.87 -20.28 -18.86
N ARG A 239 -18.28 -19.34 -19.72
CA ARG A 239 -19.18 -19.59 -20.86
C ARG A 239 -18.55 -20.54 -21.88
N ILE A 240 -17.28 -20.36 -22.25
CA ILE A 240 -16.56 -21.25 -23.17
C ILE A 240 -16.51 -22.68 -22.61
N THR A 241 -16.21 -22.85 -21.32
CA THR A 241 -16.21 -24.18 -20.68
C THR A 241 -17.57 -24.86 -20.79
N ARG A 242 -18.67 -24.13 -20.51
CA ARG A 242 -20.04 -24.65 -20.68
C ARG A 242 -20.36 -25.00 -22.13
N LEU A 243 -20.06 -24.10 -23.07
CA LEU A 243 -20.33 -24.30 -24.50
C LEU A 243 -19.53 -25.48 -25.08
N ARG A 244 -18.28 -25.70 -24.64
CA ARG A 244 -17.49 -26.87 -25.04
C ARG A 244 -18.14 -28.18 -24.59
N LYS A 245 -18.70 -28.21 -23.37
CA LYS A 245 -19.44 -29.37 -22.87
C LYS A 245 -20.72 -29.61 -23.68
N SER A 246 -21.47 -28.57 -23.99
CA SER A 246 -22.67 -28.68 -24.85
C SER A 246 -22.33 -29.12 -26.27
N LEU A 247 -21.22 -28.62 -26.84
CA LEU A 247 -20.77 -29.01 -28.18
C LEU A 247 -20.45 -30.52 -28.27
N ALA A 248 -19.86 -31.08 -27.22
CA ALA A 248 -19.59 -32.52 -27.15
C ALA A 248 -20.87 -33.38 -27.06
N ALA A 249 -21.99 -32.79 -26.64
CA ALA A 249 -23.29 -33.45 -26.49
C ALA A 249 -24.28 -33.14 -27.64
N ALA A 250 -23.86 -32.36 -28.64
CA ALA A 250 -24.72 -31.92 -29.73
C ALA A 250 -25.21 -33.12 -30.57
N LYS A 251 -26.50 -33.13 -30.90
CA LYS A 251 -27.17 -34.28 -31.54
C LYS A 251 -27.25 -34.17 -33.06
N ASN A 252 -27.15 -32.96 -33.60
CA ASN A 252 -27.23 -32.70 -35.03
C ASN A 252 -26.23 -31.61 -35.47
N LYS A 253 -26.01 -31.52 -36.79
CA LYS A 253 -25.04 -30.58 -37.36
C LYS A 253 -25.41 -29.11 -37.10
N ASP A 254 -26.69 -28.78 -37.12
CA ASP A 254 -27.16 -27.40 -36.91
C ASP A 254 -26.85 -26.93 -35.48
N GLU A 255 -27.22 -27.75 -34.48
CA GLU A 255 -26.89 -27.52 -33.07
C GLU A 255 -25.37 -27.38 -32.87
N MET A 256 -24.58 -28.24 -33.52
CA MET A 256 -23.12 -28.16 -33.48
C MET A 256 -22.60 -26.83 -34.03
N TRP A 257 -23.11 -26.36 -35.18
CA TRP A 257 -22.64 -25.12 -35.81
C TRP A 257 -23.11 -23.85 -35.08
N VAL A 258 -24.31 -23.85 -34.50
CA VAL A 258 -24.77 -22.79 -33.60
C VAL A 258 -23.88 -22.72 -32.35
N LEU A 259 -23.55 -23.85 -31.74
CA LEU A 259 -22.65 -23.88 -30.58
C LEU A 259 -21.21 -23.43 -30.95
N ARG A 260 -20.72 -23.78 -32.14
CA ARG A 260 -19.43 -23.27 -32.67
C ARG A 260 -19.44 -21.77 -32.88
N MET A 261 -20.56 -21.19 -33.34
CA MET A 261 -20.73 -19.74 -33.46
C MET A 261 -20.61 -19.06 -32.10
N GLU A 262 -21.32 -19.58 -31.09
CA GLU A 262 -21.31 -19.04 -29.74
C GLU A 262 -19.93 -19.15 -29.08
N LEU A 263 -19.19 -20.25 -29.34
CA LEU A 263 -17.80 -20.40 -28.93
C LEU A 263 -16.89 -19.37 -29.59
N TRP A 264 -17.05 -19.15 -30.90
CA TRP A 264 -16.28 -18.16 -31.64
C TRP A 264 -16.52 -16.74 -31.10
N LYS A 265 -17.78 -16.37 -30.84
CA LYS A 265 -18.15 -15.07 -30.24
C LYS A 265 -17.52 -14.89 -28.87
N ALA A 266 -17.62 -15.89 -27.99
CA ALA A 266 -17.05 -15.83 -26.65
C ALA A 266 -15.51 -15.72 -26.69
N ALA A 267 -14.85 -16.44 -27.59
CA ALA A 267 -13.40 -16.36 -27.78
C ALA A 267 -12.95 -14.99 -28.28
N ARG A 268 -13.67 -14.40 -29.26
CA ARG A 268 -13.39 -13.03 -29.73
C ARG A 268 -13.66 -11.98 -28.66
N SER A 269 -14.73 -12.16 -27.88
CA SER A 269 -15.02 -11.30 -26.72
C SER A 269 -13.84 -11.27 -25.73
N ILE A 270 -13.29 -12.44 -25.38
CA ILE A 270 -12.08 -12.52 -24.54
C ILE A 270 -10.90 -11.81 -25.20
N CYS A 271 -10.67 -12.01 -26.49
CA CYS A 271 -9.57 -11.36 -27.19
C CYS A 271 -9.67 -9.82 -27.12
N ARG A 272 -10.87 -9.26 -27.38
CA ARG A 272 -11.14 -7.82 -27.26
C ARG A 272 -10.94 -7.34 -25.83
N LYS A 273 -11.55 -8.00 -24.86
CA LYS A 273 -11.45 -7.61 -23.45
C LYS A 273 -10.03 -7.74 -22.89
N ASN A 274 -9.22 -8.68 -23.36
CA ASN A 274 -7.80 -8.75 -23.02
C ASN A 274 -6.97 -7.65 -23.68
N LYS A 275 -7.40 -7.13 -24.85
CA LYS A 275 -6.76 -5.95 -25.46
C LYS A 275 -7.08 -4.70 -24.63
N ASP A 276 -8.35 -4.51 -24.28
CA ASP A 276 -8.80 -3.41 -23.40
C ASP A 276 -8.10 -3.48 -22.04
N LEU A 277 -8.04 -4.68 -21.43
CA LEU A 277 -7.37 -4.91 -20.15
C LEU A 277 -5.90 -4.47 -20.19
N ARG A 278 -5.15 -4.89 -21.22
CA ARG A 278 -3.75 -4.51 -21.39
C ARG A 278 -3.56 -3.01 -21.59
N GLU A 279 -4.51 -2.34 -22.25
CA GLU A 279 -4.45 -0.89 -22.42
C GLU A 279 -4.70 -0.16 -21.10
N GLU A 280 -5.66 -0.61 -20.29
CA GLU A 280 -5.88 -0.05 -18.95
C GLU A 280 -4.69 -0.31 -18.01
N GLU A 281 -4.11 -1.52 -18.03
CA GLU A 281 -2.88 -1.86 -17.28
C GLU A 281 -1.71 -0.94 -17.67
N ARG A 282 -1.54 -0.65 -18.97
CA ARG A 282 -0.52 0.32 -19.43
C ARG A 282 -0.75 1.72 -18.91
N LYS A 283 -2.00 2.18 -18.81
CA LYS A 283 -2.31 3.50 -18.25
C LYS A 283 -1.95 3.57 -16.77
N ILE A 284 -2.21 2.50 -16.01
CA ILE A 284 -1.79 2.40 -14.60
C ILE A 284 -0.26 2.47 -14.51
N LEU A 285 0.46 1.64 -15.27
CA LEU A 285 1.93 1.64 -15.28
C LEU A 285 2.51 3.01 -15.67
N ALA A 286 1.89 3.72 -16.60
CA ALA A 286 2.31 5.08 -16.97
C ALA A 286 2.13 6.07 -15.81
N LEU A 287 1.01 5.99 -15.09
CA LEU A 287 0.75 6.81 -13.91
C LEU A 287 1.73 6.50 -12.78
N GLU A 288 1.95 5.23 -12.47
CA GLU A 288 2.94 4.78 -11.47
C GLU A 288 4.32 5.34 -11.80
N TYR A 289 4.77 5.15 -13.04
CA TYR A 289 6.08 5.61 -13.49
C TYR A 289 6.24 7.13 -13.37
N SER A 290 5.19 7.90 -13.70
CA SER A 290 5.22 9.36 -13.56
C SER A 290 5.30 9.81 -12.11
N GLN A 291 4.57 9.16 -11.20
CA GLN A 291 4.61 9.48 -9.77
C GLN A 291 5.96 9.12 -9.15
N VAL A 292 6.47 7.93 -9.47
CA VAL A 292 7.75 7.43 -8.96
C VAL A 292 8.90 8.31 -9.43
N ASN A 293 8.94 8.74 -10.70
CA ASN A 293 9.98 9.67 -11.16
C ASN A 293 9.92 11.02 -10.45
N ARG A 294 8.72 11.58 -10.27
CA ARG A 294 8.55 12.86 -9.57
C ARG A 294 9.06 12.77 -8.13
N LYS A 295 8.74 11.67 -7.44
CA LYS A 295 9.22 11.43 -6.08
C LYS A 295 10.73 11.22 -6.07
N LEU A 296 11.27 10.34 -6.91
CA LEU A 296 12.70 10.10 -7.02
C LEU A 296 13.51 11.38 -7.28
N GLU A 297 13.03 12.26 -8.16
CA GLU A 297 13.67 13.56 -8.43
C GLU A 297 13.69 14.44 -7.17
N SER A 298 12.56 14.56 -6.47
CA SER A 298 12.46 15.29 -5.20
C SER A 298 13.39 14.75 -4.11
N GLU A 299 13.51 13.43 -3.98
CA GLU A 299 14.40 12.79 -3.01
C GLU A 299 15.88 13.05 -3.38
N ARG A 300 16.24 12.90 -4.66
CA ARG A 300 17.60 13.18 -5.16
C ARG A 300 18.00 14.65 -4.95
N ASP A 301 17.09 15.58 -5.20
CA ASP A 301 17.33 17.00 -4.92
C ASP A 301 17.56 17.27 -3.43
N SER A 302 16.87 16.54 -2.55
CA SER A 302 17.05 16.65 -1.10
C SER A 302 18.40 16.07 -0.66
N VAL A 303 18.81 14.91 -1.19
CA VAL A 303 20.15 14.34 -1.02
C VAL A 303 21.24 15.34 -1.45
N ILE A 304 21.10 15.94 -2.63
CA ILE A 304 22.08 16.90 -3.17
C ILE A 304 22.19 18.12 -2.26
N ARG A 305 21.05 18.71 -1.84
CA ARG A 305 21.03 19.86 -0.93
C ARG A 305 21.69 19.55 0.41
N SER A 306 21.35 18.41 1.01
CA SER A 306 21.91 18.00 2.31
C SER A 306 23.42 17.75 2.22
N ARG A 307 23.90 17.10 1.16
CA ARG A 307 25.36 16.91 0.92
C ARG A 307 26.06 18.24 0.74
N LYS A 308 25.54 19.11 -0.11
CA LYS A 308 26.11 20.44 -0.35
C LYS A 308 26.22 21.25 0.93
N TRP A 309 25.16 21.26 1.75
CA TRP A 309 25.17 21.94 3.03
C TRP A 309 26.26 21.40 3.96
N LEU A 310 26.42 20.08 4.04
CA LEU A 310 27.46 19.43 4.85
C LEU A 310 28.89 19.71 4.35
N GLU A 311 29.08 19.90 3.06
CA GLU A 311 30.41 20.16 2.48
C GLU A 311 30.81 21.64 2.55
N GLU A 312 29.86 22.54 2.29
CA GLU A 312 30.13 23.96 2.06
C GLU A 312 29.75 24.85 3.25
N GLU A 313 28.66 24.53 3.94
CA GLU A 313 28.00 25.44 4.89
C GLU A 313 28.15 25.00 6.36
N SER A 314 28.58 23.76 6.62
CA SER A 314 28.61 23.21 7.98
C SER A 314 29.76 23.70 8.86
N LYS A 315 30.70 24.49 8.32
CA LYS A 315 31.96 24.85 9.01
C LYS A 315 31.73 25.66 10.29
N ASP A 316 30.70 26.49 10.29
CA ASP A 316 30.33 27.35 11.41
C ASP A 316 29.12 26.82 12.19
N ALA A 317 28.60 25.65 11.81
CA ALA A 317 27.44 25.03 12.46
C ALA A 317 27.85 24.27 13.72
N ASP A 318 26.95 24.25 14.71
CA ASP A 318 27.14 23.43 15.90
C ASP A 318 27.02 21.92 15.59
N ALA A 319 27.63 21.09 16.44
CA ALA A 319 27.68 19.64 16.25
C ALA A 319 26.29 18.98 16.17
N ASP A 320 25.29 19.52 16.86
CA ASP A 320 23.93 18.96 16.84
C ASP A 320 23.23 19.28 15.52
N THR A 321 23.41 20.48 14.98
CA THR A 321 22.93 20.84 13.64
C THR A 321 23.56 19.95 12.57
N VAL A 322 24.88 19.74 12.62
CA VAL A 322 25.56 18.83 11.68
C VAL A 322 24.99 17.41 11.77
N LYS A 323 24.82 16.90 12.99
CA LYS A 323 24.26 15.56 13.23
C LYS A 323 22.82 15.42 12.71
N ARG A 324 21.97 16.45 12.89
CA ARG A 324 20.61 16.46 12.34
C ARG A 324 20.61 16.37 10.81
N VAL A 325 21.45 17.17 10.14
CA VAL A 325 21.53 17.16 8.67
C VAL A 325 22.09 15.82 8.16
N GLN A 326 23.06 15.22 8.83
CA GLN A 326 23.56 13.89 8.48
C GLN A 326 22.48 12.81 8.55
N LYS A 327 21.59 12.87 9.54
CA LYS A 327 20.47 11.93 9.67
C LYS A 327 19.40 12.16 8.59
N HIS A 328 19.08 13.41 8.27
CA HIS A 328 18.21 13.73 7.14
C HIS A 328 18.80 13.21 5.82
N LEU A 329 20.09 13.46 5.57
CA LEU A 329 20.78 12.94 4.39
C LEU A 329 20.64 11.41 4.31
N TYR A 330 20.89 10.71 5.41
CA TYR A 330 20.73 9.25 5.45
C TYR A 330 19.31 8.80 5.07
N ARG A 331 18.27 9.44 5.61
CA ARG A 331 16.87 9.16 5.27
C ARG A 331 16.57 9.39 3.79
N ASP A 332 16.98 10.54 3.26
CA ASP A 332 16.77 10.92 1.86
C ASP A 332 17.48 9.94 0.92
N GLU A 333 18.68 9.47 1.29
CA GLU A 333 19.42 8.45 0.54
C GLU A 333 18.71 7.09 0.52
N GLN A 334 18.19 6.63 1.67
CA GLN A 334 17.40 5.39 1.73
C GLN A 334 16.12 5.50 0.92
N SER A 335 15.41 6.62 1.02
CA SER A 335 14.19 6.93 0.28
C SER A 335 14.45 6.93 -1.23
N ALA A 336 15.48 7.65 -1.69
CA ALA A 336 15.88 7.70 -3.10
C ALA A 336 16.22 6.30 -3.64
N ALA A 337 17.02 5.52 -2.91
CA ALA A 337 17.39 4.16 -3.31
C ALA A 337 16.16 3.24 -3.42
N LEU A 338 15.17 3.40 -2.55
CA LEU A 338 13.94 2.62 -2.62
C LEU A 338 13.09 3.02 -3.83
N TYR A 339 12.95 4.31 -4.13
CA TYR A 339 12.26 4.76 -5.35
C TYR A 339 12.98 4.35 -6.64
N GLU A 340 14.31 4.21 -6.63
CA GLU A 340 15.07 3.60 -7.74
C GLU A 340 14.66 2.14 -7.96
N LYS A 341 14.60 1.33 -6.90
CA LYS A 341 14.11 -0.06 -6.98
C LYS A 341 12.69 -0.14 -7.53
N VAL A 342 11.79 0.76 -7.08
CA VAL A 342 10.41 0.82 -7.60
C VAL A 342 10.40 1.15 -9.09
N LYS A 343 11.22 2.12 -9.52
CA LYS A 343 11.35 2.49 -10.92
C LYS A 343 11.82 1.31 -11.78
N GLU A 344 12.84 0.60 -11.32
CA GLU A 344 13.36 -0.60 -12.00
C GLU A 344 12.30 -1.69 -12.12
N ALA A 345 11.53 -1.93 -11.05
CA ALA A 345 10.42 -2.90 -11.07
C ALA A 345 9.34 -2.52 -12.11
N ILE A 346 8.95 -1.24 -12.15
CA ILE A 346 8.00 -0.74 -13.15
C ILE A 346 8.60 -0.88 -14.56
N GLU A 347 9.89 -0.60 -14.75
CA GLU A 347 10.56 -0.75 -16.04
C GLU A 347 10.63 -2.21 -16.52
N ALA A 348 10.85 -3.16 -15.61
CA ALA A 348 10.76 -4.57 -15.91
C ALA A 348 9.34 -4.96 -16.39
N ASP A 349 8.30 -4.47 -15.72
CA ASP A 349 6.91 -4.67 -16.14
C ASP A 349 6.66 -4.08 -17.54
N LYS A 350 7.20 -2.88 -17.84
CA LYS A 350 7.08 -2.25 -19.17
C LYS A 350 7.61 -3.13 -20.30
N VAL A 351 8.73 -3.83 -20.10
CA VAL A 351 9.30 -4.72 -21.12
C VAL A 351 8.31 -5.83 -21.48
N GLN A 352 7.53 -6.31 -20.51
CA GLN A 352 6.47 -7.29 -20.71
C GLN A 352 5.28 -6.74 -21.53
N PHE A 353 5.00 -5.43 -21.42
CA PHE A 353 3.86 -4.77 -22.08
C PHE A 353 4.22 -3.99 -23.37
N GLY A 354 5.51 -3.87 -23.72
CA GLY A 354 6.02 -3.13 -24.87
C GLY A 354 6.29 -1.64 -24.59
N SER A 355 7.08 -0.98 -25.46
CA SER A 355 7.49 0.43 -25.31
C SER A 355 6.31 1.37 -25.03
N LEU A 356 6.38 2.11 -23.92
CA LEU A 356 5.53 3.26 -23.66
C LEU A 356 5.90 4.35 -24.66
N GLY A 357 5.07 4.52 -25.69
CA GLY A 357 5.16 5.71 -26.51
C GLY A 357 5.08 6.95 -25.62
N ASN A 358 6.01 7.89 -25.80
CA ASN A 358 6.04 9.22 -25.18
C ASN A 358 4.79 10.05 -25.56
N LYS A 359 3.60 9.62 -25.13
CA LYS A 359 2.36 10.38 -25.27
C LYS A 359 1.95 10.90 -23.90
N THR A 360 2.87 11.60 -23.25
CA THR A 360 2.57 12.64 -22.26
C THR A 360 1.90 13.80 -22.99
N GLY A 361 0.62 13.62 -23.29
CA GLY A 361 -0.20 14.54 -24.07
C GLY A 361 -1.67 14.15 -23.95
N PHE A 362 -2.13 14.00 -22.71
CA PHE A 362 -3.56 13.89 -22.45
C PHE A 362 -4.18 15.28 -22.69
N ALA A 363 -5.25 15.28 -23.49
CA ALA A 363 -6.09 16.42 -23.89
C ALA A 363 -5.55 17.31 -25.04
N LYS A 364 -5.91 16.94 -26.28
CA LYS A 364 -6.80 17.72 -27.16
C LYS A 364 -6.87 17.22 -28.62
N GLU A 365 -6.07 16.25 -29.03
CA GLU A 365 -5.99 15.84 -30.45
C GLU A 365 -6.57 14.45 -30.78
N LYS A 366 -7.35 13.85 -29.88
CA LYS A 366 -7.71 12.42 -29.95
C LYS A 366 -9.20 12.10 -30.16
N GLU A 367 -10.00 13.02 -30.67
CA GLU A 367 -11.39 12.69 -31.05
C GLU A 367 -11.48 12.19 -32.51
N ALA A 368 -10.86 12.87 -33.48
CA ALA A 368 -10.98 12.48 -34.89
C ALA A 368 -10.22 11.18 -35.24
N SER A 369 -9.13 10.87 -34.52
CA SER A 369 -8.37 9.61 -34.69
C SER A 369 -9.07 8.41 -34.05
N LEU A 370 -9.85 8.62 -32.99
CA LEU A 370 -10.53 7.53 -32.27
C LEU A 370 -11.61 6.87 -33.12
N TRP A 371 -12.33 7.65 -33.93
CA TRP A 371 -13.44 7.15 -34.74
C TRP A 371 -13.01 6.36 -35.97
N LYS A 372 -11.90 6.76 -36.62
CA LYS A 372 -11.29 5.92 -37.66
C LYS A 372 -10.87 4.56 -37.11
N ASP A 373 -10.32 4.52 -35.89
CA ASP A 373 -9.92 3.28 -35.23
C ASP A 373 -11.14 2.41 -34.85
N VAL A 374 -12.26 3.03 -34.45
CA VAL A 374 -13.52 2.33 -34.14
C VAL A 374 -14.16 1.74 -35.40
N ALA A 375 -14.27 2.51 -36.49
CA ALA A 375 -14.82 2.01 -37.76
C ALA A 375 -13.96 0.88 -38.37
N LEU A 376 -12.63 1.04 -38.36
CA LEU A 376 -11.68 -0.02 -38.76
C LEU A 376 -11.81 -1.26 -37.88
N HIS A 377 -12.08 -1.09 -36.58
CA HIS A 377 -12.29 -2.20 -35.66
C HIS A 377 -13.56 -3.00 -35.98
N PHE A 378 -14.69 -2.33 -36.19
CA PHE A 378 -15.95 -2.99 -36.54
C PHE A 378 -15.89 -3.65 -37.92
N GLN A 379 -15.24 -3.02 -38.90
CA GLN A 379 -15.04 -3.62 -40.21
C GLN A 379 -14.23 -4.93 -40.12
N GLY A 380 -13.16 -4.95 -39.32
CA GLY A 380 -12.37 -6.16 -39.10
C GLY A 380 -13.13 -7.28 -38.37
N GLU A 381 -14.04 -6.94 -37.45
CA GLU A 381 -14.94 -7.93 -36.80
C GLU A 381 -15.96 -8.51 -37.79
N LEU A 382 -16.54 -7.66 -38.63
CA LEU A 382 -17.48 -8.05 -39.69
C LEU A 382 -16.82 -9.00 -40.69
N ASP A 383 -15.63 -8.67 -41.17
CA ASP A 383 -14.88 -9.51 -42.11
C ASP A 383 -14.50 -10.86 -41.48
N ALA A 384 -14.13 -10.86 -40.20
CA ALA A 384 -13.87 -12.10 -39.48
C ALA A 384 -15.13 -12.97 -39.31
N LEU A 385 -16.29 -12.35 -39.05
CA LEU A 385 -17.58 -13.04 -38.96
C LEU A 385 -17.97 -13.63 -40.31
N ARG A 386 -17.83 -12.87 -41.41
CA ARG A 386 -18.09 -13.34 -42.79
C ARG A 386 -17.18 -14.52 -43.15
N LYS A 387 -15.88 -14.44 -42.84
CA LYS A 387 -14.91 -15.53 -43.05
C LYS A 387 -15.22 -16.77 -42.21
N TRP A 388 -15.74 -16.59 -40.99
CA TRP A 388 -16.19 -17.71 -40.16
C TRP A 388 -17.48 -18.33 -40.72
N ALA A 389 -18.47 -17.51 -41.09
CA ALA A 389 -19.75 -17.95 -41.63
C ALA A 389 -19.62 -18.73 -42.95
N ALA A 390 -18.61 -18.39 -43.78
CA ALA A 390 -18.30 -19.12 -45.01
C ALA A 390 -17.90 -20.59 -44.79
N GLN A 391 -17.56 -20.99 -43.55
CA GLN A 391 -17.20 -22.37 -43.20
C GLN A 391 -18.40 -23.23 -42.84
N ILE A 392 -19.60 -22.65 -42.71
CA ILE A 392 -20.83 -23.36 -42.35
C ILE A 392 -21.27 -24.24 -43.54
N PRO A 393 -21.44 -25.57 -43.35
CA PRO A 393 -21.93 -26.48 -44.37
C PRO A 393 -23.33 -26.11 -44.88
N ALA A 394 -23.64 -26.48 -46.13
CA ALA A 394 -24.94 -26.21 -46.73
C ALA A 394 -26.12 -26.92 -46.02
N ASP A 395 -25.85 -28.04 -45.34
CA ASP A 395 -26.85 -28.83 -44.61
C ASP A 395 -27.10 -28.36 -43.17
N ALA A 396 -26.52 -27.22 -42.76
CA ALA A 396 -26.76 -26.53 -41.49
C ALA A 396 -27.50 -25.20 -41.73
N GLU A 397 -28.74 -25.29 -42.23
CA GLU A 397 -29.52 -24.13 -42.67
C GLU A 397 -29.84 -23.15 -41.54
N HIS A 398 -30.24 -23.63 -40.35
CA HIS A 398 -30.57 -22.75 -39.24
C HIS A 398 -29.32 -22.02 -38.72
N ALA A 399 -28.18 -22.71 -38.65
CA ALA A 399 -26.92 -22.08 -38.26
C ALA A 399 -26.49 -20.99 -39.27
N LYS A 400 -26.71 -21.22 -40.57
CA LYS A 400 -26.41 -20.27 -41.64
C LYS A 400 -27.31 -19.04 -41.57
N GLN A 401 -28.61 -19.23 -41.33
CA GLN A 401 -29.56 -18.13 -41.13
C GLN A 401 -29.15 -17.28 -39.93
N LYS A 402 -28.85 -17.90 -38.80
CA LYS A 402 -28.42 -17.19 -37.58
C LYS A 402 -27.11 -16.42 -37.78
N ALA A 403 -26.18 -16.96 -38.58
CA ALA A 403 -24.96 -16.24 -38.94
C ALA A 403 -25.23 -15.02 -39.82
N HIS A 404 -26.20 -15.11 -40.73
CA HIS A 404 -26.59 -14.00 -41.60
C HIS A 404 -27.30 -12.88 -40.83
N GLU A 405 -28.25 -13.22 -39.96
CA GLU A 405 -28.91 -12.28 -39.03
C GLU A 405 -27.86 -11.49 -38.22
N GLN A 406 -26.85 -12.19 -37.70
CA GLN A 406 -25.76 -11.57 -36.96
C GLN A 406 -24.90 -10.62 -37.81
N ILE A 407 -24.64 -10.97 -39.07
CA ILE A 407 -23.89 -10.10 -39.99
C ILE A 407 -24.70 -8.83 -40.26
N GLN A 408 -26.00 -8.97 -40.49
CA GLN A 408 -26.91 -7.85 -40.71
C GLN A 408 -26.98 -6.93 -39.48
N ASP A 409 -27.15 -7.48 -38.27
CA ASP A 409 -27.13 -6.71 -37.03
C ASP A 409 -25.84 -5.89 -36.87
N TYR A 410 -24.70 -6.47 -37.25
CA TYR A 410 -23.41 -5.77 -37.23
C TYR A 410 -23.34 -4.67 -38.29
N GLU A 411 -23.80 -4.93 -39.52
CA GLU A 411 -23.85 -3.93 -40.60
C GLU A 411 -24.73 -2.74 -40.23
N GLU A 412 -25.90 -3.00 -39.64
CA GLU A 412 -26.81 -1.96 -39.15
C GLU A 412 -26.18 -1.16 -38.00
N SER A 413 -25.44 -1.82 -37.10
CA SER A 413 -24.71 -1.15 -36.02
C SER A 413 -23.59 -0.24 -36.54
N VAL A 414 -22.83 -0.69 -37.55
CA VAL A 414 -21.80 0.13 -38.20
C VAL A 414 -22.44 1.34 -38.89
N ALA A 415 -23.50 1.13 -39.66
CA ALA A 415 -24.21 2.20 -40.36
C ALA A 415 -24.84 3.22 -39.39
N ALA A 416 -25.37 2.77 -38.25
CA ALA A 416 -25.93 3.63 -37.22
C ALA A 416 -24.84 4.47 -36.52
N GLU A 417 -23.67 3.90 -36.19
CA GLU A 417 -22.54 4.66 -35.64
C GLU A 417 -22.01 5.69 -36.65
N GLU A 418 -21.87 5.32 -37.93
CA GLU A 418 -21.48 6.24 -39.01
C GLU A 418 -22.48 7.40 -39.18
N ALA A 419 -23.78 7.11 -39.13
CA ALA A 419 -24.84 8.12 -39.23
C ALA A 419 -24.91 9.06 -38.02
N THR A 420 -24.71 8.55 -36.80
CA THR A 420 -24.67 9.35 -35.57
C THR A 420 -23.47 10.31 -35.57
N THR A 421 -22.36 9.89 -36.18
CA THR A 421 -21.16 10.71 -36.39
C THR A 421 -21.43 11.86 -37.38
N TRP A 422 -22.18 11.59 -38.45
CA TRP A 422 -22.62 12.61 -39.43
C TRP A 422 -23.54 13.68 -38.81
N LEU A 423 -24.44 13.28 -37.91
CA LEU A 423 -25.41 14.17 -37.27
C LEU A 423 -24.78 15.07 -36.18
N THR A 424 -23.70 14.63 -35.54
CA THR A 424 -23.08 15.35 -34.41
C THR A 424 -21.92 16.28 -34.78
N LYS A 425 -21.33 16.17 -35.99
CA LYS A 425 -20.33 17.14 -36.52
C LYS A 425 -20.46 17.35 -38.04
N PRO A 426 -21.42 18.14 -38.54
CA PRO A 426 -21.68 18.31 -39.98
C PRO A 426 -20.55 19.01 -40.77
N ARG A 427 -19.65 19.75 -40.11
CA ARG A 427 -18.75 20.72 -40.77
C ARG A 427 -17.29 20.28 -40.97
N LEU A 428 -16.96 19.00 -40.83
CA LEU A 428 -15.56 18.54 -41.01
C LEU A 428 -15.15 18.27 -42.47
N PHE A 429 -16.05 18.40 -43.45
CA PHE A 429 -15.75 18.20 -44.87
C PHE A 429 -16.20 19.31 -45.84
N GLU A 430 -16.80 20.42 -45.36
CA GLU A 430 -17.04 21.61 -46.19
C GLU A 430 -15.81 22.54 -46.19
N ALA A 431 -14.69 22.02 -46.68
CA ALA A 431 -13.56 22.84 -47.09
C ALA A 431 -13.13 22.40 -48.50
N SER A 432 -14.08 22.46 -49.45
CA SER A 432 -13.82 22.49 -50.90
C SER A 432 -15.14 22.66 -51.65
N ARG A 433 -15.65 23.89 -51.74
CA ARG A 433 -16.36 24.43 -52.92
C ARG A 433 -16.69 25.91 -52.74
N ARG A 434 -15.96 26.71 -53.52
CA ARG A 434 -16.03 28.16 -53.81
C ARG A 434 -15.35 29.10 -52.83
#